data_AF-S3K005-F1
#
_entry.id   AF-S3K005-F1
#
_cell.length_a   1.000
_cell.length_b   1.000
_cell.length_c   1.000
_cell.angle_alpha   90.00
_cell.angle_beta   90.00
_cell.angle_gamma   90.00
#
_symmetry.space_group_name_H-M   'P 1'
#
loop_
_entity.id
_entity.type
_entity.pdbx_description
1 polymer ?
#
loop_
_entity_poly.entity_id
_entity_poly.type
_entity_poly.pdbx_seq_one_letter_code
_entity_poly.pdbx_strand_id
1 'polypeptide(L)' 'MEIVFMDDWNYRMVKDNDKYIFYVLCGSSAMFEKEYYLSNEDIKEFLKEMKKWCDKKAVELRNL' A
#
# COMPACT_ATOMS: atom_id res chain seq x y z
N MET A 1 -4.62 -7.82 13.37
CA MET A 1 -3.69 -7.42 12.31
C MET A 1 -3.25 -8.66 11.53
N GLU A 2 -3.59 -8.73 10.25
CA GLU A 2 -3.21 -9.81 9.34
C GLU A 2 -2.43 -9.19 8.16
N ILE A 3 -1.27 -9.76 7.83
CA ILE A 3 -0.45 -9.32 6.69
C ILE A 3 -1.00 -10.01 5.45
N VAL A 4 -1.58 -9.23 4.54
CA VAL A 4 -2.24 -9.76 3.33
C VAL A 4 -1.24 -10.18 2.28
N PHE A 5 -0.18 -9.38 2.10
CA PHE A 5 0.93 -9.68 1.20
C PHE A 5 2.12 -8.76 1.51
N MET A 6 3.34 -9.28 1.37
CA MET A 6 4.58 -8.56 1.59
C MET A 6 5.55 -8.92 0.45
N ASP A 7 5.71 -8.02 -0.51
CA ASP A 7 6.86 -8.03 -1.41
C ASP A 7 7.88 -7.05 -0.80
N ASP A 8 9.09 -7.52 -0.51
CA ASP A 8 10.19 -6.78 0.17
C ASP A 8 10.69 -5.52 -0.59
N TRP A 9 9.96 -5.04 -1.59
CA TRP A 9 10.50 -4.09 -2.55
C TRP A 9 10.24 -2.64 -2.17
N ASN A 10 9.03 -2.20 -1.84
CA ASN A 10 8.78 -0.80 -1.41
C ASN A 10 7.43 -0.57 -0.69
N TYR A 11 6.59 -1.58 -0.46
CA TYR A 11 5.27 -1.37 0.16
C TYR A 11 4.76 -2.61 0.90
N ARG A 12 3.84 -2.42 1.84
CA ARG A 12 3.10 -3.51 2.49
C ARG A 12 1.61 -3.18 2.59
N MET A 13 0.78 -4.21 2.55
CA MET A 13 -0.66 -4.08 2.79
C MET A 13 -1.04 -4.82 4.07
N VAL A 14 -1.70 -4.11 4.98
CA VAL A 14 -2.15 -4.63 6.26
C VAL A 14 -3.66 -4.50 6.36
N LYS A 15 -4.33 -5.57 6.80
CA LYS A 15 -5.74 -5.50 7.19
C LYS A 15 -5.84 -5.42 8.71
N ASP A 16 -6.48 -4.36 9.18
CA ASP A 16 -6.82 -4.18 10.60
C ASP A 16 -8.34 -4.00 10.74
N ASN A 17 -9.00 -5.03 11.26
CA ASN A 17 -10.47 -5.13 11.29
C ASN A 17 -11.08 -4.95 9.89
N ASP A 18 -11.96 -3.96 9.70
CA ASP A 18 -12.57 -3.58 8.42
C ASP A 18 -11.77 -2.55 7.61
N LYS A 19 -10.57 -2.19 8.08
CA LYS A 19 -9.72 -1.19 7.41
C LYS A 19 -8.55 -1.86 6.69
N TYR A 20 -8.28 -1.36 5.49
CA TYR A 20 -7.09 -1.72 4.71
C TYR A 20 -6.11 -0.54 4.75
N ILE A 21 -4.89 -0.81 5.21
CA ILE A 21 -3.83 0.18 5.35
C ILE A 21 -2.67 -0.21 4.44
N PHE A 22 -2.33 0.68 3.52
CA PHE A 22 -1.23 0.54 2.60
C PHE A 22 -0.06 1.40 3.06
N TYR A 23 1.08 0.77 3.28
CA TYR A 23 2.31 1.45 3.66
C TYR A 23 3.25 1.45 2.47
N VAL A 24 3.82 2.60 2.16
CA VAL A 24 4.83 2.73 1.10
C VAL A 24 6.12 3.23 1.73
N LEU A 25 7.17 2.42 1.65
CA LEU A 25 8.54 2.79 1.98
C LEU A 25 9.06 3.76 0.93
N CYS A 26 9.37 4.98 1.38
CA CYS A 26 9.86 6.07 0.57
C CYS A 26 11.30 6.44 1.01
N GLY A 27 12.18 6.69 0.05
CA GLY A 27 13.49 7.32 0.30
C GLY A 27 14.71 6.48 -0.04
N SER A 28 15.75 7.16 -0.55
CA SER A 28 17.05 6.58 -0.93
C SER A 28 18.10 6.62 0.19
N SER A 29 17.89 7.40 1.26
CA SER A 29 18.92 7.66 2.28
C SER A 29 18.43 7.60 3.73
N ALA A 30 17.12 7.67 3.98
CA ALA A 30 16.56 7.72 5.34
C ALA A 30 15.23 6.95 5.50
N MET A 31 14.94 5.99 4.60
CA MET A 31 13.72 5.12 4.56
C MET A 31 12.60 5.55 5.52
N PHE A 32 11.61 6.29 5.02
CA PHE A 32 10.42 6.65 5.79
C PHE A 32 9.18 5.97 5.20
N GLU A 33 8.25 5.55 6.06
CA GLU A 33 6.99 4.92 5.64
C GLU A 33 5.88 5.97 5.50
N LYS A 34 5.18 6.00 4.36
CA LYS A 34 3.92 6.72 4.19
C LYS A 34 2.75 5.76 4.37
N GLU A 35 1.79 6.14 5.22
CA GLU A 35 0.56 5.40 5.46
C GLU A 35 -0.58 5.93 4.58
N TYR A 36 -1.31 5.04 3.91
CA TYR A 36 -2.48 5.35 3.10
C TYR A 36 -3.65 4.43 3.48
N TYR A 37 -4.77 5.02 3.89
CA TYR A 37 -5.99 4.29 4.23
C TYR A 37 -6.83 4.12 2.98
N LEU A 38 -7.14 2.87 2.62
CA LEU A 38 -7.94 2.58 1.44
C LEU A 38 -9.41 2.95 1.68
N SER A 39 -9.99 3.66 0.72
CA SER A 39 -11.43 3.91 0.66
C SER A 39 -12.18 2.67 0.16
N ASN A 40 -13.49 2.61 0.35
CA ASN A 40 -14.32 1.51 -0.18
C ASN A 40 -14.22 1.36 -1.72
N GLU A 41 -13.97 2.45 -2.43
CA GLU A 41 -13.73 2.43 -3.88
C GLU A 41 -12.35 1.86 -4.22
N ASP A 42 -11.30 2.29 -3.49
CA ASP A 42 -9.95 1.73 -3.62
C ASP A 42 -9.95 0.22 -3.39
N ILE A 43 -10.70 -0.26 -2.39
CA ILE A 43 -10.81 -1.70 -2.07
C ILE A 43 -11.40 -2.48 -3.25
N LYS A 44 -12.39 -1.94 -3.97
CA LYS A 44 -13.00 -2.63 -5.13
C LYS A 44 -12.01 -2.78 -6.28
N GLU A 45 -11.17 -1.78 -6.52
CA GLU A 45 -10.13 -1.85 -7.56
C GLU A 45 -8.96 -2.72 -7.12
N PHE A 46 -8.53 -2.58 -5.86
CA PHE A 46 -7.51 -3.41 -5.23
C PHE A 46 -7.87 -4.90 -5.29
N LEU A 47 -9.11 -5.28 -4.99
CA LEU A 47 -9.54 -6.69 -5.03
C LEU A 47 -9.58 -7.27 -6.45
N LYS A 48 -9.65 -6.43 -7.50
CA LYS A 48 -9.65 -6.88 -8.90
C LYS A 48 -8.24 -7.11 -9.44
N GLU A 49 -7.33 -6.16 -9.24
CA GLU A 49 -5.94 -6.23 -9.73
C GLU A 49 -4.95 -5.74 -8.66
N MET A 50 -4.88 -6.48 -7.56
CA MET A 50 -4.15 -6.12 -6.33
C MET A 50 -2.75 -5.58 -6.57
N LYS A 51 -1.92 -6.35 -7.29
CA LYS A 51 -0.52 -6.03 -7.54
C LYS A 51 -0.36 -4.74 -8.35
N LYS A 52 -1.16 -4.59 -9.41
CA LYS A 52 -1.11 -3.43 -10.31
C LYS A 52 -1.57 -2.15 -9.62
N TRP A 53 -2.61 -2.25 -8.77
CA TRP A 53 -3.07 -1.12 -7.97
C TRP A 53 -1.97 -0.67 -6.99
N CYS A 54 -1.37 -1.61 -6.25
CA CYS A 54 -0.28 -1.32 -5.31
C CYS A 54 0.92 -0.69 -6.00
N ASP A 55 1.37 -1.26 -7.14
CA ASP A 55 2.51 -0.74 -7.90
C ASP A 55 2.25 0.71 -8.37
N LYS A 56 1.05 0.99 -8.91
CA LYS A 56 0.66 2.34 -9.32
C LYS A 56 0.63 3.31 -8.13
N LYS A 57 0.00 2.90 -7.03
CA LYS A 57 -0.18 3.75 -5.85
C LYS A 57 1.14 4.05 -5.14
N ALA A 58 2.06 3.08 -5.09
CA ALA A 58 3.39 3.26 -4.55
C ALA A 58 4.20 4.30 -5.35
N VAL A 59 4.10 4.29 -6.68
CA VAL A 59 4.75 5.30 -7.54
C VAL A 59 4.14 6.69 -7.33
N GLU A 60 2.82 6.80 -7.23
CA GLU A 60 2.14 8.07 -6.93
C GLU A 60 2.61 8.63 -5.58
N LEU A 61 2.59 7.81 -4.52
CA LEU A 61 2.96 8.23 -3.17
C LEU A 61 4.45 8.56 -3.02
N ARG A 62 5.32 7.93 -3.80
CA ARG A 62 6.77 8.19 -3.80
C ARG A 62 7.14 9.51 -4.49
N ASN A 63 6.34 9.95 -5.48
CA ASN A 63 6.59 11.18 -6.24
C ASN A 63 5.86 12.42 -5.67
N LEU A 64 5.08 12.25 -4.61
CA LEU A 64 4.44 13.31 -3.80
C LEU A 64 5.40 13.85 -2.74
#